data_AF-A0A9E5HIC5-F1
#
_entry.id   AF-A0A9E5HIC5-F1
#
_cell.length_a   1.000
_cell.length_b   1.000
_cell.length_c   1.000
_cell.angle_alpha   90.00
_cell.angle_beta   90.00
_cell.angle_gamma   90.00
#
_symmetry.space_group_name_H-M   'P 1'
#
loop_
_entity.id
_entity.type
_entity.pdbx_description
1 polymer ?
#
loop_
_entity_poly.entity_id
_entity_poly.type
_entity_poly.pdbx_seq_one_letter_code
_entity_poly.pdbx_strand_id
1 'polypeptide(L)' 'PAHLADGREGKTLVLLSKRYRQELPSPGQRVYVQPSERITLDKFDYANPEGLQQTYDLGRRDGAAFAAAYS' A
#
# COMPACT_ATOMS: atom_id res chain seq x y z
N PRO A 1 -11.19 -13.21 -2.61
CA PRO A 1 -11.71 -12.15 -1.72
C PRO A 1 -11.07 -12.28 -0.33
N ALA A 2 -10.55 -11.19 0.24
CA ALA A 2 -10.22 -11.18 1.67
C ALA A 2 -11.52 -10.97 2.44
N HIS A 3 -11.92 -11.94 3.26
CA HIS A 3 -13.03 -11.77 4.19
C HIS A 3 -12.49 -11.03 5.42
N LEU A 4 -12.95 -9.80 5.63
CA LEU A 4 -12.56 -8.98 6.78
C LEU A 4 -13.40 -9.37 8.01
N ALA A 5 -12.74 -9.37 9.16
CA ALA A 5 -13.23 -9.55 10.52
C ALA A 5 -14.77 -9.55 10.71
N ASP A 6 -15.26 -10.68 11.21
CA ASP A 6 -16.41 -10.82 12.12
C ASP A 6 -17.79 -10.32 11.63
N GLY A 7 -17.93 -9.94 10.36
CA GLY A 7 -19.19 -9.45 9.80
C GLY A 7 -19.58 -8.04 10.25
N ARG A 8 -18.67 -7.30 10.90
CA ARG A 8 -18.91 -5.91 11.30
C ARG A 8 -18.65 -4.94 10.15
N GLU A 9 -19.51 -3.94 10.00
CA GLU A 9 -19.25 -2.83 9.09
C GLU A 9 -18.04 -2.03 9.58
N GLY A 10 -17.06 -1.83 8.71
CA GLY A 10 -15.82 -1.13 9.03
C GLY A 10 -15.14 -0.58 7.79
N LYS A 11 -14.33 0.46 7.98
CA LYS A 11 -13.48 0.98 6.90
C LYS A 11 -12.33 0.03 6.66
N THR A 12 -12.07 -0.28 5.40
CA THR A 12 -10.97 -1.14 4.96
C THR A 12 -9.92 -0.32 4.25
N LEU A 13 -8.68 -0.37 4.72
CA LEU A 13 -7.53 0.09 3.95
C LEU A 13 -6.97 -1.07 3.13
N VAL A 14 -6.84 -0.87 1.82
CA VAL A 14 -6.26 -1.85 0.89
C VAL A 14 -4.92 -1.30 0.39
N LEU A 15 -3.83 -1.96 0.79
CA LEU A 15 -2.47 -1.61 0.39
C LEU A 15 -2.10 -2.34 -0.90
N LEU A 16 -1.82 -1.60 -1.97
CA LEU A 16 -1.37 -2.16 -3.24
C LEU A 16 0.16 -2.32 -3.24
N SER A 17 0.65 -3.38 -3.88
CA SER A 17 2.09 -3.68 -3.95
C SER A 17 2.81 -3.03 -5.14
N LYS A 18 2.09 -2.28 -5.98
CA LYS A 18 2.63 -1.56 -7.13
C LYS A 18 1.73 -0.40 -7.52
N ARG A 19 2.26 0.49 -8.35
CA ARG A 19 1.49 1.56 -8.98
C ARG A 19 0.71 1.05 -10.18
N TYR A 20 -0.56 1.45 -10.25
CA TYR A 20 -1.43 1.30 -11.41
C TYR A 20 -1.52 2.63 -12.17
N ARG A 21 -1.65 2.55 -13.49
CA ARG A 21 -1.79 3.75 -14.35
C ARG A 21 -3.20 4.30 -14.32
N GLN A 22 -4.17 3.41 -14.18
CA GLN A 22 -5.57 3.74 -13.98
C GLN A 22 -5.75 4.41 -12.62
N GLU A 23 -6.71 5.34 -12.56
CA GLU A 23 -7.12 5.92 -11.30
C GLU A 23 -7.62 4.84 -10.34
N LEU A 24 -7.32 5.02 -9.05
CA LEU A 24 -7.84 4.14 -8.02
C LEU A 24 -9.33 4.44 -7.81
N PRO A 25 -10.13 3.43 -7.42
CA PRO A 25 -11.53 3.66 -7.06
C PRO A 25 -11.68 4.77 -6.03
N SER A 26 -12.69 5.61 -6.19
CA SER A 26 -13.01 6.67 -5.24
C SER A 26 -13.19 6.10 -3.82
N PRO A 27 -12.69 6.80 -2.77
CA PRO A 27 -12.81 6.33 -1.40
C PRO A 27 -14.26 6.10 -0.96
N GLY A 28 -14.51 5.00 -0.24
CA GLY A 28 -15.79 4.67 0.38
C GLY A 28 -15.60 3.82 1.63
N GLN A 29 -16.29 2.67 1.71
CA GLN A 29 -15.97 1.65 2.73
C GLN A 29 -14.57 1.06 2.55
N ARG A 30 -14.03 1.13 1.33
CA ARG A 30 -12.67 0.71 1.00
C ARG A 30 -11.89 1.93 0.53
N VAL A 31 -10.69 2.07 1.06
CA VAL A 31 -9.70 3.05 0.63
C VAL A 31 -8.55 2.28 0.03
N TYR A 32 -8.29 2.50 -1.26
CA TYR A 32 -7.18 1.90 -1.96
C TYR A 32 -6.02 2.88 -1.96
N VAL A 33 -4.84 2.43 -1.54
CA VAL A 33 -3.61 3.21 -1.63
C VAL A 33 -2.55 2.41 -2.37
N GLN A 34 -1.72 3.11 -3.12
CA GLN A 34 -0.58 2.53 -3.84
C GLN A 34 0.70 3.25 -3.42
N PRO A 35 1.87 2.63 -3.62
CA PRO A 35 3.14 3.26 -3.30
C PRO A 35 3.28 4.60 -4.03
N SER A 36 3.81 5.63 -3.38
CA SER A 36 3.98 6.96 -3.99
C SER A 36 4.95 6.93 -5.17
N GLU A 37 5.88 5.97 -5.16
CA GLU A 37 6.89 5.76 -6.19
C GLU A 37 6.82 4.33 -6.76
N ARG A 38 7.44 4.09 -7.92
CA ARG A 38 7.48 2.74 -8.50
C ARG A 38 8.52 1.90 -7.75
N ILE A 39 8.10 0.76 -7.21
CA ILE A 39 9.02 -0.26 -6.68
C ILE A 39 9.73 -0.96 -7.86
N THR A 40 11.06 -0.97 -7.83
CA THR A 40 11.92 -1.59 -8.86
C THR A 40 12.39 -2.99 -8.48
N LEU A 41 12.25 -3.37 -7.21
CA LEU A 41 12.59 -4.70 -6.71
C LEU A 41 11.66 -5.77 -7.33
N ASP A 42 12.26 -6.81 -7.91
CA ASP A 42 11.50 -7.98 -8.36
C ASP A 42 11.10 -8.86 -7.18
N LYS A 43 9.98 -9.59 -7.33
CA LYS A 43 9.44 -10.46 -6.28
C LYS A 43 10.39 -11.56 -5.81
N PHE A 44 11.36 -11.97 -6.65
CA PHE A 44 12.30 -13.04 -6.33
C PHE A 44 13.71 -12.54 -5.99
N ASP A 45 13.93 -11.23 -6.00
CA ASP A 45 15.24 -10.63 -5.74
C ASP A 45 15.48 -10.39 -4.25
N TYR A 46 15.46 -11.48 -3.48
CA TYR A 46 15.73 -11.45 -2.04
C TYR A 46 17.21 -11.23 -1.71
N ALA A 47 18.09 -11.34 -2.71
CA ALA A 47 19.53 -11.15 -2.56
C ALA A 47 19.97 -9.69 -2.74
N ASN A 48 19.02 -8.77 -2.94
CA ASN A 48 19.27 -7.35 -3.09
C ASN A 48 18.89 -6.58 -1.80
N PRO A 49 19.81 -6.47 -0.83
CA PRO A 49 19.54 -5.82 0.45
C PRO A 49 19.19 -4.33 0.30
N GLU A 50 19.79 -3.66 -0.68
CA GLU A 50 19.52 -2.24 -0.94
C GLU A 50 18.10 -2.04 -1.45
N GLY A 51 17.66 -2.82 -2.43
CA GLY A 51 16.30 -2.75 -2.96
C GLY A 51 15.23 -3.06 -1.91
N LEU A 52 15.52 -4.01 -1.00
CA LEU A 52 14.66 -4.30 0.15
C LEU A 52 14.55 -3.11 1.11
N GLN A 53 15.68 -2.49 1.46
CA GLN A 53 15.71 -1.32 2.34
C GLN A 53 14.99 -0.12 1.72
N GLN A 54 15.24 0.16 0.44
CA GLN A 54 14.58 1.23 -0.31
C GLN A 54 13.05 1.04 -0.35
N THR A 55 12.59 -0.19 -0.59
CA THR A 55 11.16 -0.54 -0.60
C THR A 55 10.52 -0.36 0.79
N TYR A 56 11.24 -0.76 1.84
CA TYR A 56 10.81 -0.57 3.22
C TYR A 56 10.68 0.91 3.58
N ASP A 57 11.70 1.72 3.27
CA ASP A 57 11.72 3.15 3.58
C ASP A 57 10.61 3.90 2.82
N LEU A 58 10.34 3.52 1.58
CA LEU A 58 9.19 4.02 0.82
C LEU A 58 7.88 3.74 1.56
N GLY A 59 7.67 2.49 1.99
CA GLY A 59 6.47 2.10 2.74
C GLY A 59 6.31 2.88 4.05
N ARG A 60 7.41 3.16 4.77
CA ARG A 60 7.38 4.00 5.97
C ARG A 60 6.93 5.43 5.68
N ARG A 61 7.48 6.06 4.64
CA ARG A 61 7.10 7.42 4.24
C ARG A 61 5.63 7.49 3.82
N ASP A 62 5.19 6.53 3.00
CA ASP A 62 3.81 6.47 2.51
C ASP A 62 2.81 6.26 3.66
N GLY A 63 3.13 5.36 4.60
CA GLY A 63 2.31 5.12 5.78
C GLY A 63 2.22 6.35 6.69
N ALA A 64 3.33 7.06 6.91
CA ALA A 64 3.34 8.29 7.70
C ALA A 64 2.51 9.39 7.03
N ALA A 65 2.65 9.57 5.71
CA ALA A 65 1.86 10.53 4.94
C ALA A 65 0.36 10.20 4.99
N PHE A 66 -0.02 8.92 4.86
CA PHE A 66 -1.40 8.48 4.99
C PHE A 66 -1.97 8.79 6.38
N ALA A 67 -1.25 8.43 7.44
CA ALA A 67 -1.68 8.64 8.81
C ALA A 67 -1.90 10.13 9.12
N ALA A 68 -1.03 11.01 8.62
CA ALA A 68 -1.16 12.47 8.78
C ALA A 68 -2.35 13.06 8.00
N ALA A 69 -2.75 12.44 6.89
CA ALA A 69 -3.89 12.90 6.08
C ALA A 69 -5.24 12.33 6.54
N TYR A 70 -5.24 11.27 7.34
CA TYR A 70 -6.43 10.56 7.82
C TYR A 70 -6.66 10.70 9.33
N SER A 71 -5.92 11.60 10.00
CA SER A 71 -6.11 11.95 11.42
C SER A 71 -7.28 12.89 11.65
#